data_AF-A0A0C9ZXG8-F1
#
_entry.id   AF-A0A0C9ZXG8-F1
#
_cell.length_a   1.000
_cell.length_b   1.000
_cell.length_c   1.000
_cell.angle_alpha   90.00
_cell.angle_beta   90.00
_cell.angle_gamma   90.00
#
_symmetry.space_group_name_H-M   'P 1'
#
loop_
_entity.id
_entity.type
_entity.pdbx_description
1 polymer ?
#
loop_
_entity_poly.entity_id
_entity_poly.type
_entity_poly.pdbx_seq_one_letter_code
_entity_poly.pdbx_strand_id
1 'polypeptide(L)'
;MDNATNNTASMKKLSDTLWQEHEIKFNPIECQIPCFPHILDICINHILHAYMNADFADVPSTWTNALGEVMCKEDYVEAIAWDPISICWNIIRVICASGQWRKAFHDMIVIGNANQWFTEDPTEVPTVELLCDVKTWWDSAYFMINHMCALHLAINHFLSLPHGSNDELSGLCLTALEWEVLQDLEVVLEVMHCT
;
A
#
# COMPACT_ATOMS: atom_id res chain seq x y z
N MET A 1 17.09 -5.51 -11.05
CA MET A 1 18.46 -5.74 -10.53
C MET A 1 18.41 -5.35 -9.07
N ASP A 2 18.56 -6.31 -8.15
CA ASP A 2 18.41 -6.07 -6.71
C ASP A 2 19.74 -5.55 -6.13
N ASN A 3 19.86 -4.23 -6.06
CA ASN A 3 21.07 -3.57 -5.58
C ASN A 3 21.31 -3.80 -4.08
N ALA A 4 20.26 -4.02 -3.28
CA ALA A 4 20.37 -4.25 -1.85
C ALA A 4 20.98 -5.64 -1.57
N THR A 5 20.50 -6.68 -2.25
CA THR A 5 21.07 -8.03 -2.13
C THR A 5 22.49 -8.09 -2.67
N ASN A 6 22.79 -7.42 -3.79
CA ASN A 6 24.15 -7.35 -4.33
C ASN A 6 25.13 -6.62 -3.40
N ASN A 7 24.68 -5.56 -2.73
CA ASN A 7 25.49 -4.84 -1.76
C ASN A 7 25.75 -5.71 -0.52
N THR A 8 24.73 -6.40 0.01
CA THR A 8 24.90 -7.34 1.12
C THR A 8 25.90 -8.46 0.79
N ALA A 9 25.83 -9.02 -0.41
CA ALA A 9 26.79 -10.02 -0.87
C ALA A 9 28.21 -9.45 -0.99
N SER A 10 28.35 -8.22 -1.51
CA SER A 10 29.66 -7.54 -1.62
C SER A 10 30.25 -7.23 -0.25
N MET A 11 29.45 -6.75 0.71
CA MET A 11 29.90 -6.44 2.07
C MET A 11 30.36 -7.69 2.82
N LYS A 12 29.65 -8.82 2.66
CA LYS A 12 30.10 -10.12 3.19
C LYS A 12 31.43 -10.55 2.58
N LYS A 13 31.57 -10.46 1.26
CA LYS A 13 32.81 -10.83 0.57
C LYS A 13 33.98 -9.93 0.99
N LEU A 14 33.75 -8.63 1.16
CA LEU A 14 34.73 -7.68 1.69
C LEU A 14 35.15 -8.07 3.11
N SER A 15 34.21 -8.41 3.98
CA SER A 15 34.49 -8.91 5.33
C SER A 15 35.40 -10.14 5.30
N ASP A 16 35.08 -11.11 4.46
CA ASP A 16 35.84 -12.35 4.33
C ASP A 16 37.28 -12.07 3.84
N THR A 17 37.43 -11.23 2.82
CA THR A 17 38.75 -10.84 2.28
C THR A 17 39.58 -10.09 3.31
N LEU A 18 38.99 -9.10 4.01
CA LEU A 18 39.69 -8.33 5.05
C LEU A 18 40.16 -9.21 6.21
N TRP A 19 39.37 -10.22 6.59
CA TRP A 19 39.77 -11.17 7.61
C TRP A 19 40.89 -12.10 7.12
N GLN A 20 40.76 -12.66 5.92
CA GLN A 20 41.71 -13.65 5.38
C GLN A 20 43.06 -13.06 4.99
N GLU A 21 43.09 -11.85 4.42
CA GLU A 21 44.32 -11.26 3.87
C GLU A 21 45.00 -10.27 4.83
N HIS A 22 44.23 -9.68 5.75
CA HIS A 22 44.70 -8.56 6.57
C HIS A 22 44.39 -8.70 8.07
N GLU A 23 43.71 -9.77 8.50
CA GLU A 23 43.27 -9.98 9.90
C GLU A 23 42.43 -8.82 10.46
N ILE A 24 41.76 -8.06 9.59
CA ILE A 24 40.93 -6.93 9.97
C ILE A 24 39.52 -7.44 10.30
N LYS A 25 39.09 -7.24 11.55
CA LYS A 25 37.72 -7.50 11.95
C LYS A 25 36.80 -6.43 11.35
N PHE A 26 36.02 -6.82 10.36
CA PHE A 26 35.01 -5.99 9.72
C PHE A 26 33.63 -6.59 9.97
N ASN A 27 32.65 -5.76 10.36
CA ASN A 27 31.28 -6.22 10.51
C ASN A 27 30.46 -5.71 9.31
N PRO A 28 30.04 -6.61 8.40
CA PRO A 28 29.38 -6.19 7.16
C PRO A 28 28.01 -5.55 7.37
N ILE A 29 27.38 -5.73 8.55
CA ILE A 29 26.09 -5.14 8.89
C ILE A 29 26.30 -3.75 9.51
N GLU A 30 27.18 -3.64 10.52
CA GLU A 30 27.44 -2.35 11.19
C GLU A 30 28.12 -1.33 10.26
N CYS A 31 28.86 -1.80 9.25
CA CYS A 31 29.53 -0.95 8.27
C CYS A 31 28.69 -0.69 6.99
N GLN A 32 27.44 -1.18 6.94
CA GLN A 32 26.53 -0.88 5.84
C GLN A 32 25.77 0.43 6.15
N ILE A 33 26.20 1.54 5.54
CA ILE A 33 25.46 2.80 5.61
C ILE A 33 24.27 2.69 4.64
N PRO A 34 23.02 2.72 5.10
CA PRO A 34 21.88 2.69 4.21
C PRO A 34 21.80 4.00 3.42
N CYS A 35 21.36 3.92 2.15
CA CYS A 35 21.05 5.15 1.42
C CYS A 35 19.80 5.80 2.02
N PHE A 36 19.66 7.12 1.87
CA PHE A 36 18.50 7.85 2.39
C PHE A 36 17.15 7.25 1.95
N PRO A 37 16.93 6.86 0.68
CA PRO A 37 15.72 6.13 0.27
C PRO A 37 15.49 4.84 1.06
N HIS A 38 16.53 4.07 1.37
CA HIS A 38 16.38 2.83 2.14
C HIS A 38 15.97 3.11 3.59
N ILE A 39 16.45 4.21 4.18
CA ILE A 39 16.01 4.63 5.51
C ILE A 39 14.52 4.99 5.48
N LEU A 40 14.07 5.72 4.47
CA LEU A 40 12.66 6.07 4.30
C LEU A 40 11.77 4.83 4.13
N ASP A 41 12.19 3.88 3.29
CA ASP A 41 11.50 2.59 3.12
C ASP A 41 11.36 1.83 4.45
N ILE A 42 12.43 1.76 5.25
CA ILE A 42 12.38 1.17 6.59
C ILE A 42 11.40 1.94 7.47
N CYS A 43 11.46 3.27 7.51
CA CYS A 43 10.55 4.09 8.30
C CYS A 43 9.08 3.85 7.93
N ILE A 44 8.76 3.78 6.64
CA ILE A 44 7.40 3.55 6.15
C ILE A 44 6.90 2.16 6.56
N ASN A 45 7.70 1.12 6.37
CA ASN A 45 7.35 -0.23 6.82
C ASN A 45 7.11 -0.29 8.33
N HIS A 46 7.92 0.44 9.12
CA HIS A 46 7.73 0.56 10.56
C HIS A 46 6.46 1.33 10.93
N ILE A 47 6.13 2.40 10.21
CA ILE A 47 4.89 3.18 10.42
C ILE A 47 3.68 2.29 10.14
N LEU A 48 3.65 1.62 8.99
CA LEU A 48 2.55 0.72 8.62
C LEU A 48 2.38 -0.39 9.66
N HIS A 49 3.47 -1.05 10.05
CA HIS A 49 3.42 -2.08 11.08
C HIS A 49 2.98 -1.53 12.44
N ALA A 50 3.49 -0.38 12.87
CA ALA A 50 3.14 0.23 14.15
C ALA A 50 1.66 0.65 14.18
N TYR A 51 1.15 1.20 13.07
CA TYR A 51 -0.25 1.60 12.95
C TYR A 51 -1.19 0.39 13.04
N MET A 52 -0.92 -0.68 12.31
CA MET A 52 -1.73 -1.91 12.33
C MET A 52 -1.74 -2.62 13.69
N ASN A 53 -0.75 -2.34 14.55
CA ASN A 53 -0.61 -2.94 15.88
C ASN A 53 -0.73 -1.91 17.02
N ALA A 54 -1.24 -0.71 16.72
CA ALA A 54 -1.30 0.37 17.69
C ALA A 54 -2.26 0.04 18.85
N ASP A 55 -1.91 0.49 20.05
CA ASP A 55 -2.83 0.50 21.17
C ASP A 55 -3.68 1.78 21.11
N PHE A 56 -4.97 1.60 20.86
CA PHE A 56 -5.91 2.71 20.78
C PHE A 56 -6.49 3.09 22.15
N ALA A 57 -6.00 2.57 23.29
CA ALA A 57 -6.56 2.83 24.62
C ALA A 57 -6.86 4.31 24.92
N ASP A 58 -5.95 5.21 24.54
CA ASP A 58 -6.06 6.66 24.79
C ASP A 58 -6.95 7.41 23.77
N VAL A 59 -7.42 6.73 22.71
CA VAL A 59 -8.31 7.30 21.70
C VAL A 59 -9.76 7.30 22.23
N PRO A 60 -10.53 8.39 22.05
CA PRO A 60 -11.94 8.45 22.42
C PRO A 60 -12.76 7.28 21.86
N SER A 61 -13.82 6.88 22.55
CA SER A 61 -14.70 5.79 22.09
C SER A 61 -15.40 6.11 20.76
N THR A 62 -15.57 7.40 20.45
CA THR A 62 -16.11 7.84 19.17
C THR A 62 -15.46 9.14 18.71
N TRP A 63 -15.43 9.36 17.41
CA TRP A 63 -15.03 10.62 16.78
C TRP A 63 -15.87 10.89 15.53
N THR A 64 -15.68 12.05 14.91
CA THR A 64 -16.36 12.40 13.65
C THR A 64 -15.33 12.37 12.52
N ASN A 65 -15.60 11.60 11.46
CA ASN A 65 -14.73 11.53 10.28
C ASN A 65 -14.85 12.80 9.42
N ALA A 66 -14.09 12.85 8.32
CA ALA A 66 -14.10 13.98 7.38
C ALA A 66 -15.48 14.21 6.72
N LEU A 67 -16.31 13.17 6.62
CA LEU A 67 -17.67 13.20 6.06
C LEU A 67 -18.73 13.65 7.08
N GLY A 68 -18.35 13.87 8.34
CA GLY A 68 -19.28 14.24 9.40
C GLY A 68 -19.99 13.06 10.06
N GLU A 69 -19.56 11.83 9.77
CA GLU A 69 -20.14 10.60 10.31
C GLU A 69 -19.49 10.24 11.65
N VAL A 70 -20.29 9.64 12.54
CA VAL A 70 -19.82 9.23 13.87
C VAL A 70 -19.19 7.86 13.77
N MET A 71 -17.88 7.81 14.04
CA MET A 71 -17.09 6.59 14.04
C MET A 71 -17.07 5.96 15.42
N CYS A 72 -17.22 4.64 15.46
CA CYS A 72 -17.07 3.83 16.66
C CYS A 72 -15.63 3.28 16.71
N LYS A 73 -14.96 3.46 17.84
CA LYS A 73 -13.58 3.00 18.05
C LYS A 73 -13.45 1.50 17.84
N GLU A 74 -14.36 0.72 18.40
CA GLU A 74 -14.33 -0.73 18.33
C GLU A 74 -14.41 -1.22 16.88
N ASP A 75 -15.32 -0.64 16.09
CA ASP A 75 -15.52 -0.99 14.68
C ASP A 75 -14.30 -0.61 13.83
N TYR A 76 -13.69 0.55 14.12
CA TYR A 76 -12.48 1.02 13.43
C TYR A 76 -11.27 0.13 13.73
N VAL A 77 -11.08 -0.26 15.00
CA VAL A 77 -10.01 -1.19 15.41
C VAL A 77 -10.22 -2.57 14.78
N GLU A 78 -11.47 -3.03 14.68
CA GLU A 78 -11.80 -4.26 13.96
C GLU A 78 -11.44 -4.14 12.46
N ALA A 79 -11.77 -3.01 11.82
CA ALA A 79 -11.40 -2.76 10.41
C ALA A 79 -9.88 -2.76 10.20
N ILE A 80 -9.09 -2.22 11.14
CA ILE A 80 -7.62 -2.32 11.11
C ILE A 80 -7.17 -3.79 11.19
N ALA A 81 -7.78 -4.56 12.09
CA ALA A 81 -7.41 -5.96 12.31
C ALA A 81 -7.68 -6.86 11.08
N TRP A 82 -8.58 -6.46 10.18
CA TRP A 82 -8.80 -7.14 8.90
C TRP A 82 -7.67 -6.93 7.87
N ASP A 83 -6.68 -6.10 8.18
CA ASP A 83 -5.50 -5.83 7.34
C ASP A 83 -5.88 -5.34 5.93
N PRO A 84 -6.47 -4.13 5.83
CA PRO A 84 -6.90 -3.58 4.55
C PRO A 84 -5.74 -3.38 3.56
N ILE A 85 -4.50 -3.26 4.04
CA ILE A 85 -3.30 -3.18 3.19
C ILE A 85 -3.10 -4.51 2.45
N SER A 86 -3.19 -5.64 3.14
CA SER A 86 -3.10 -6.97 2.53
C SER A 86 -4.24 -7.22 1.53
N ILE A 87 -5.45 -6.76 1.84
CA ILE A 87 -6.59 -6.82 0.90
C ILE A 87 -6.27 -6.00 -0.35
N CYS A 88 -5.78 -4.76 -0.21
CA CYS A 88 -5.35 -3.91 -1.33
C CYS A 88 -4.32 -4.61 -2.22
N TRP A 89 -3.29 -5.19 -1.61
CA TRP A 89 -2.26 -5.94 -2.33
C TRP A 89 -2.85 -7.08 -3.16
N ASN A 90 -3.80 -7.82 -2.59
CA ASN A 90 -4.45 -8.92 -3.32
C ASN A 90 -5.28 -8.40 -4.50
N ILE A 91 -6.05 -7.33 -4.31
CA ILE A 91 -6.82 -6.68 -5.39
C ILE A 91 -5.88 -6.26 -6.52
N ILE A 92 -4.83 -5.49 -6.20
CA ILE A 92 -3.85 -5.01 -7.18
C ILE A 92 -3.18 -6.18 -7.88
N ARG A 93 -2.76 -7.21 -7.13
CA ARG A 93 -2.11 -8.39 -7.69
C ARG A 93 -3.00 -9.08 -8.70
N VAL A 94 -4.29 -9.26 -8.42
CA VAL A 94 -5.22 -9.93 -9.34
C VAL A 94 -5.48 -9.06 -10.57
N ILE A 95 -5.81 -7.76 -10.38
CA ILE A 95 -6.09 -6.85 -11.50
C ILE A 95 -4.84 -6.68 -12.40
N CYS A 96 -3.65 -6.62 -11.81
CA CYS A 96 -2.40 -6.43 -12.53
C CYS A 96 -1.75 -7.75 -12.98
N ALA A 97 -2.28 -8.92 -12.61
CA ALA A 97 -1.71 -10.23 -12.96
C ALA A 97 -1.66 -10.46 -14.48
N SER A 98 -2.60 -9.88 -15.23
CA SER A 98 -2.63 -9.97 -16.69
C SER A 98 -2.92 -8.63 -17.35
N GLY A 99 -2.37 -8.43 -18.55
CA GLY A 99 -2.66 -7.25 -19.36
C GLY A 99 -4.15 -7.15 -19.76
N GLN A 100 -4.86 -8.28 -19.79
CA GLN A 100 -6.30 -8.30 -20.06
C GLN A 100 -7.09 -7.69 -18.88
N TRP A 101 -6.76 -8.07 -17.65
CA TRP A 101 -7.41 -7.54 -16.45
C TRP A 101 -7.12 -6.05 -16.27
N ARG A 102 -5.85 -5.64 -16.40
CA ARG A 102 -5.46 -4.23 -16.36
C ARG A 102 -6.17 -3.39 -17.41
N LYS A 103 -6.26 -3.92 -18.64
CA LYS A 103 -7.00 -3.23 -19.72
C LYS A 103 -8.48 -3.16 -19.44
N ALA A 104 -9.12 -4.24 -19.00
CA ALA A 104 -10.54 -4.26 -18.68
C ALA A 104 -10.88 -3.25 -17.57
N PHE A 105 -10.05 -3.18 -16.54
CA PHE A 105 -10.19 -2.19 -15.46
C PHE A 105 -10.03 -0.75 -15.98
N HIS A 106 -8.99 -0.48 -16.78
CA HIS A 106 -8.79 0.84 -17.39
C HIS A 106 -9.96 1.23 -18.32
N ASP A 107 -10.39 0.33 -19.20
CA ASP A 107 -11.50 0.58 -20.13
C ASP A 107 -12.80 0.86 -19.34
N MET A 108 -13.02 0.18 -18.22
CA MET A 108 -14.15 0.45 -17.33
C MET A 108 -14.07 1.85 -16.69
N ILE A 109 -12.90 2.33 -16.26
CA ILE A 109 -12.76 3.71 -15.76
C ILE A 109 -13.15 4.71 -16.85
N VAL A 110 -12.59 4.54 -18.06
CA VAL A 110 -12.86 5.45 -19.19
C VAL A 110 -14.35 5.47 -19.57
N ILE A 111 -14.96 4.28 -19.69
CA ILE A 111 -16.39 4.14 -20.01
C ILE A 111 -17.24 4.66 -18.86
N GLY A 112 -16.87 4.36 -17.61
CA GLY A 112 -17.59 4.79 -16.41
C GLY A 112 -17.63 6.30 -16.25
N ASN A 113 -16.51 6.98 -16.46
CA ASN A 113 -16.46 8.44 -16.48
C ASN A 113 -17.32 9.02 -17.61
N ALA A 114 -17.18 8.50 -18.83
CA ALA A 114 -17.96 8.98 -19.98
C ALA A 114 -19.48 8.81 -19.81
N ASN A 115 -19.91 7.80 -19.05
CA ASN A 115 -21.31 7.50 -18.78
C ASN A 115 -21.77 7.93 -17.38
N GLN A 116 -20.93 8.60 -16.59
CA GLN A 116 -21.24 9.06 -15.23
C GLN A 116 -21.74 7.92 -14.30
N TRP A 117 -21.05 6.77 -14.32
CA TRP A 117 -21.40 5.63 -13.47
C TRP A 117 -21.08 5.86 -12.00
N PHE A 118 -20.15 6.77 -11.69
CA PHE A 118 -19.71 7.08 -10.34
C PHE A 118 -20.60 8.19 -9.77
N THR A 119 -21.34 7.88 -8.71
CA THR A 119 -22.37 8.78 -8.15
C THR A 119 -21.93 9.52 -6.89
N GLU A 120 -20.77 9.16 -6.35
CA GLU A 120 -20.15 9.77 -5.18
C GLU A 120 -19.12 10.83 -5.62
N ASP A 121 -18.72 11.73 -4.71
CA ASP A 121 -17.68 12.73 -4.99
C ASP A 121 -16.29 12.08 -4.83
N PRO A 122 -15.38 12.16 -5.83
CA PRO A 122 -15.55 12.82 -7.13
C PRO A 122 -16.39 12.01 -8.13
N THR A 123 -17.25 12.72 -8.86
CA THR A 123 -18.12 12.13 -9.92
C THR A 123 -17.32 11.57 -11.10
N GLU A 124 -16.05 11.96 -11.22
CA GLU A 124 -15.10 11.42 -12.19
C GLU A 124 -13.89 10.84 -11.45
N VAL A 125 -13.59 9.58 -11.75
CA VAL A 125 -12.43 8.88 -11.19
C VAL A 125 -11.20 9.20 -12.04
N PRO A 126 -10.04 9.52 -11.44
CA PRO A 126 -8.81 9.77 -12.20
C PRO A 126 -8.44 8.60 -13.13
N THR A 127 -7.98 8.91 -14.34
CA THR A 127 -7.51 7.88 -15.29
C THR A 127 -6.03 7.58 -15.02
N VAL A 128 -5.76 6.95 -13.88
CA VAL A 128 -4.43 6.47 -13.47
C VAL A 128 -4.42 4.95 -13.35
N GLU A 129 -3.23 4.35 -13.39
CA GLU A 129 -3.08 2.90 -13.28
C GLU A 129 -2.86 2.47 -11.83
N LEU A 130 -3.35 1.30 -11.44
CA LEU A 130 -2.97 0.71 -10.15
C LEU A 130 -1.47 0.39 -10.13
N LEU A 131 -0.84 0.69 -9.01
CA LEU A 131 0.59 0.46 -8.79
C LEU A 131 0.78 -0.63 -7.74
N CYS A 132 1.71 -1.55 -7.99
CA CYS A 132 2.14 -2.51 -6.98
C CYS A 132 3.16 -1.86 -6.05
N ASP A 133 3.11 -2.21 -4.76
CA ASP A 133 4.22 -1.94 -3.86
C ASP A 133 5.50 -2.63 -4.32
N VAL A 134 6.62 -1.91 -4.22
CA VAL A 134 7.94 -2.37 -4.63
C VAL A 134 8.87 -2.16 -3.45
N LYS A 135 9.17 -3.23 -2.72
CA LYS A 135 10.07 -3.28 -1.53
C LYS A 135 11.42 -2.56 -1.62
N THR A 136 11.85 -2.14 -2.81
CA THR A 136 13.12 -1.43 -3.00
C THR A 136 12.95 0.06 -3.22
N TRP A 137 11.71 0.54 -3.30
CA TRP A 137 11.32 1.92 -3.59
C TRP A 137 10.54 2.47 -2.42
N TRP A 138 11.13 3.47 -1.80
CA TRP A 138 10.67 4.06 -0.55
C TRP A 138 9.26 4.65 -0.62
N ASP A 139 8.82 5.09 -1.78
CA ASP A 139 7.54 5.75 -2.00
C ASP A 139 6.45 4.81 -2.52
N SER A 140 6.78 3.54 -2.79
CA SER A 140 5.87 2.65 -3.51
C SER A 140 4.64 2.25 -2.70
N ALA A 141 4.76 2.07 -1.39
CA ALA A 141 3.62 1.80 -0.50
C ALA A 141 2.66 2.99 -0.45
N TYR A 142 3.19 4.23 -0.41
CA TYR A 142 2.38 5.44 -0.47
C TYR A 142 1.63 5.53 -1.80
N PHE A 143 2.33 5.44 -2.93
CA PHE A 143 1.69 5.53 -4.25
C PHE A 143 0.67 4.42 -4.50
N MET A 144 0.92 3.21 -3.97
CA MET A 144 -0.04 2.12 -3.98
C MET A 144 -1.33 2.51 -3.25
N ILE A 145 -1.23 2.98 -2.00
CA ILE A 145 -2.39 3.36 -1.18
C ILE A 145 -3.12 4.58 -1.78
N ASN A 146 -2.37 5.60 -2.21
CA ASN A 146 -2.91 6.79 -2.85
C ASN A 146 -3.72 6.43 -4.12
N HIS A 147 -3.18 5.58 -5.00
CA HIS A 147 -3.89 5.15 -6.20
C HIS A 147 -5.10 4.27 -5.86
N MET A 148 -5.02 3.44 -4.82
CA MET A 148 -6.17 2.66 -4.34
C MET A 148 -7.30 3.60 -3.87
N CYS A 149 -6.99 4.60 -3.04
CA CYS A 149 -7.99 5.56 -2.54
C CYS A 149 -8.58 6.42 -3.66
N ALA A 150 -7.74 6.91 -4.59
CA ALA A 150 -8.18 7.70 -5.73
C ALA A 150 -9.10 6.91 -6.69
N LEU A 151 -8.93 5.58 -6.77
CA LEU A 151 -9.69 4.71 -7.67
C LEU A 151 -10.79 3.91 -6.96
N HIS A 152 -11.09 4.18 -5.69
CA HIS A 152 -11.95 3.31 -4.86
C HIS A 152 -13.33 3.05 -5.49
N LEU A 153 -13.97 4.06 -6.09
CA LEU A 153 -15.27 3.91 -6.76
C LEU A 153 -15.19 2.96 -7.95
N ALA A 154 -14.15 3.09 -8.78
CA ALA A 154 -13.91 2.18 -9.89
C ALA A 154 -13.60 0.77 -9.39
N ILE A 155 -12.78 0.63 -8.36
CA ILE A 155 -12.43 -0.68 -7.77
C ILE A 155 -13.68 -1.37 -7.24
N ASN A 156 -14.48 -0.70 -6.41
CA ASN A 156 -15.72 -1.25 -5.86
C ASN A 156 -16.70 -1.66 -6.98
N HIS A 157 -16.85 -0.82 -8.01
CA HIS A 157 -17.67 -1.16 -9.16
C HIS A 157 -17.13 -2.39 -9.89
N PHE A 158 -15.82 -2.43 -10.17
CA PHE A 158 -15.18 -3.55 -10.87
C PHE A 158 -15.38 -4.87 -10.13
N LEU A 159 -15.16 -4.87 -8.81
CA LEU A 159 -15.29 -6.05 -7.95
C LEU A 159 -16.75 -6.53 -7.85
N SER A 160 -17.73 -5.64 -8.04
CA SER A 160 -19.15 -6.00 -8.04
C SER A 160 -19.63 -6.68 -9.32
N LEU A 161 -18.86 -6.58 -10.42
CA LEU A 161 -19.24 -7.17 -11.70
C LEU A 161 -19.05 -8.69 -11.69
N PRO A 162 -19.95 -9.46 -12.33
CA PRO A 162 -19.79 -10.90 -12.45
C PRO A 162 -18.66 -11.25 -13.43
N HIS A 163 -17.61 -11.89 -12.93
CA HIS A 163 -16.38 -12.20 -13.69
C HIS A 163 -16.29 -13.64 -14.22
N GLY A 164 -17.31 -14.47 -13.98
CA GLY A 164 -17.37 -15.87 -14.43
C GLY A 164 -16.93 -16.89 -13.36
N SER A 165 -16.60 -18.12 -13.79
CA SER A 165 -16.44 -19.29 -12.90
C SER A 165 -15.09 -19.40 -12.16
N ASN A 166 -14.12 -18.52 -12.43
CA ASN A 166 -12.80 -18.47 -11.79
C ASN A 166 -12.62 -17.13 -11.07
N ASP A 167 -13.54 -16.80 -10.17
CA ASP A 167 -13.58 -15.47 -9.57
C ASP A 167 -12.55 -15.35 -8.44
N GLU A 168 -11.28 -15.16 -8.81
CA GLU A 168 -10.19 -14.81 -7.87
C GLU A 168 -10.43 -13.45 -7.19
N LEU A 169 -11.38 -12.66 -7.68
CA LEU A 169 -11.85 -11.41 -7.10
C LEU A 169 -13.01 -11.63 -6.12
N SER A 170 -13.57 -12.84 -6.04
CA SER A 170 -14.69 -13.15 -5.16
C SER A 170 -14.29 -13.00 -3.70
N GLY A 171 -14.95 -12.09 -3.00
CA GLY A 171 -14.66 -11.81 -1.59
C GLY A 171 -13.47 -10.88 -1.36
N LEU A 172 -12.80 -10.41 -2.42
CA LEU A 172 -11.90 -9.26 -2.31
C LEU A 172 -12.74 -8.00 -2.40
N CYS A 173 -13.18 -7.48 -1.26
CA CYS A 173 -13.82 -6.18 -1.16
C CYS A 173 -13.37 -5.49 0.13
N LEU A 174 -13.40 -4.16 0.10
CA LEU A 174 -13.17 -3.32 1.26
C LEU A 174 -14.51 -2.67 1.63
N THR A 175 -14.84 -2.72 2.91
CA THR A 175 -15.93 -1.99 3.53
C THR A 175 -15.61 -0.50 3.60
N ALA A 176 -16.61 0.34 3.88
CA ALA A 176 -16.40 1.78 4.05
C ALA A 176 -15.35 2.09 5.14
N LEU A 177 -15.40 1.39 6.27
CA LEU A 177 -14.42 1.52 7.35
C LEU A 177 -13.00 1.16 6.91
N GLU A 178 -12.84 0.07 6.16
CA GLU A 178 -11.53 -0.35 5.67
C GLU A 178 -10.96 0.64 4.64
N TRP A 179 -11.82 1.27 3.83
CA TRP A 179 -11.43 2.39 2.96
C TRP A 179 -11.00 3.62 3.76
N GLU A 180 -11.69 3.95 4.85
CA GLU A 180 -11.27 5.06 5.73
C GLU A 180 -9.91 4.80 6.38
N VAL A 181 -9.64 3.56 6.84
CA VAL A 181 -8.33 3.19 7.37
C VAL A 181 -7.22 3.46 6.34
N LEU A 182 -7.47 3.15 5.06
CA LEU A 182 -6.51 3.41 3.98
C LEU A 182 -6.31 4.90 3.72
N GLN A 183 -7.38 5.70 3.78
CA GLN A 183 -7.29 7.17 3.65
C GLN A 183 -6.50 7.78 4.82
N ASP A 184 -6.72 7.32 6.05
CA ASP A 184 -5.94 7.77 7.20
C ASP A 184 -4.45 7.43 7.05
N LEU A 185 -4.14 6.22 6.57
CA LEU A 185 -2.77 5.82 6.26
C LEU A 185 -2.17 6.66 5.12
N GLU A 186 -2.94 6.97 4.09
CA GLU A 186 -2.52 7.85 2.99
C GLU A 186 -2.07 9.20 3.52
N VAL A 187 -2.88 9.83 4.38
CA VAL A 187 -2.57 11.13 5.01
C VAL A 187 -1.32 11.06 5.87
N VAL A 188 -1.15 9.99 6.66
CA VAL A 188 0.05 9.78 7.48
C VAL A 188 1.31 9.67 6.62
N LEU A 189 1.23 8.93 5.52
CA LEU A 189 2.36 8.71 4.61
C LEU A 189 2.67 9.94 3.75
N GLU A 190 1.67 10.72 3.36
CA GLU A 190 1.81 11.93 2.55
C GLU A 190 2.78 12.95 3.17
N VAL A 191 2.87 13.01 4.50
CA VAL A 191 3.81 13.89 5.23
C VAL A 191 5.26 13.67 4.79
N MET A 192 5.62 12.46 4.38
CA MET A 192 6.96 12.10 3.91
C MET A 192 7.23 12.54 2.47
N HIS A 193 6.21 12.97 1.73
CA HIS A 193 6.26 13.35 0.32
C HIS A 193 6.05 14.87 0.09
N CYS A 194 5.56 15.62 1.07
CA CYS A 194 5.22 17.05 0.97
C CYS A 194 6.39 18.05 1.15
N THR A 195 7.64 17.68 0.87
CA THR A 195 8.82 18.56 1.05
C THR A 195 9.30 19.27 -0.20
#